data_AF-A0A351RD10-F1
#
_entry.id   AF-A0A351RD10-F1
#
_cell.length_a   1.000
_cell.length_b   1.000
_cell.length_c   1.000
_cell.angle_alpha   90.00
_cell.angle_beta   90.00
_cell.angle_gamma   90.00
#
_symmetry.space_group_name_H-M   'P 1'
#
loop_
_entity.id
_entity.type
_entity.pdbx_description
1 polymer ?
#
loop_
_entity_poly.entity_id
_entity_poly.type
_entity_poly.pdbx_seq_one_letter_code
_entity_poly.pdbx_strand_id
1 'polypeptide(L)' 'MENEEFYDGVTVDDVVQWFGGEQVVLAKKLGVTKAAVSYWVTEGKIPANRAIQVEQLTDGAIKAVDLPIIKR' A
#
# COMPACT_ATOMS: atom_id res chain seq x y z
N MET A 1 -13.96 19.32 7.84
CA MET A 1 -13.39 19.02 6.52
C MET A 1 -11.92 18.81 6.81
N GLU A 2 -11.56 17.58 7.14
CA GLU A 2 -10.23 17.24 7.66
C GLU A 2 -9.19 17.44 6.56
N ASN A 3 -8.02 17.90 6.98
CA ASN A 3 -6.90 18.28 6.13
C ASN A 3 -6.54 17.16 5.14
N GLU A 4 -6.78 17.39 3.85
CA GLU A 4 -6.07 16.69 2.78
C GLU A 4 -4.63 17.23 2.78
N GLU A 5 -3.78 16.66 3.64
CA GLU A 5 -2.34 16.74 3.42
C GLU A 5 -2.05 15.96 2.13
N PHE A 6 -1.88 16.70 1.03
CA PHE A 6 -1.39 16.15 -0.23
C PHE A 6 0.01 15.57 0.00
N TYR A 7 0.10 14.24 0.05
CA TYR A 7 1.37 13.55 -0.05
C TYR A 7 1.80 13.55 -1.52
N ASP A 8 2.92 14.22 -1.85
CA ASP A 8 3.64 14.06 -3.13
C ASP A 8 4.28 12.65 -3.29
N GLY A 9 3.83 11.66 -2.50
CA GLY A 9 4.39 10.31 -2.38
C GLY A 9 3.50 9.23 -2.99
N VAL A 10 4.03 7.99 -3.00
CA VAL A 10 3.33 6.81 -3.52
C VAL A 10 2.12 6.49 -2.64
N THR A 11 0.94 6.37 -3.23
CA THR A 11 -0.31 6.02 -2.50
C THR A 11 -0.50 4.51 -2.41
N VAL A 12 -1.43 4.07 -1.57
CA VAL A 12 -1.83 2.65 -1.51
C VAL A 12 -2.47 2.20 -2.83
N ASP A 13 -3.19 3.08 -3.52
CA ASP A 13 -3.76 2.80 -4.83
C ASP A 13 -2.69 2.60 -5.90
N ASP A 14 -1.59 3.36 -5.87
CA ASP A 14 -0.44 3.17 -6.77
C ASP A 14 0.18 1.78 -6.59
N VAL A 15 0.26 1.29 -5.35
CA VAL A 15 0.69 -0.09 -5.09
C VAL A 15 -0.28 -1.07 -5.75
N VAL A 16 -1.59 -0.88 -5.60
CA VAL A 16 -2.59 -1.75 -6.25
C VAL A 16 -2.43 -1.72 -7.78
N GLN A 17 -2.24 -0.54 -8.38
CA GLN A 17 -2.00 -0.38 -9.82
C GLN A 17 -0.73 -1.11 -10.27
N TRP A 18 0.37 -1.02 -9.52
CA TRP A 18 1.61 -1.72 -9.83
C TRP A 18 1.42 -3.24 -9.98
N PHE A 19 0.58 -3.83 -9.15
CA PHE A 19 0.28 -5.27 -9.18
C PHE A 19 -0.89 -5.65 -10.10
N GLY A 20 -1.29 -4.77 -11.02
CA GLY A 20 -2.30 -5.04 -12.05
C GLY A 20 -3.70 -4.48 -11.74
N GLY A 21 -3.82 -3.52 -10.83
CA GLY A 21 -5.05 -2.76 -10.56
C GLY A 21 -6.09 -3.50 -9.71
N GLU A 22 -5.89 -4.78 -9.40
CA GLU A 22 -6.82 -5.58 -8.63
C GLU A 22 -6.31 -5.85 -7.20
N GLN A 23 -7.07 -5.40 -6.20
CA GLN A 23 -6.74 -5.63 -4.78
C GLN A 23 -6.56 -7.12 -4.42
N VAL A 24 -7.26 -8.03 -5.11
CA VAL A 24 -7.13 -9.49 -4.91
C VAL A 24 -5.75 -9.99 -5.34
N VAL A 25 -5.17 -9.42 -6.40
CA VAL A 25 -3.84 -9.81 -6.88
C VAL A 25 -2.78 -9.39 -5.88
N LEU A 26 -2.84 -8.14 -5.41
CA LEU A 26 -1.97 -7.65 -4.34
C LEU A 26 -2.09 -8.51 -3.07
N ALA A 27 -3.32 -8.83 -2.66
CA ALA A 27 -3.58 -9.66 -1.49
C ALA A 27 -2.91 -11.04 -1.59
N LYS A 28 -3.01 -11.70 -2.76
CA LYS A 28 -2.35 -12.99 -3.03
C LYS A 28 -0.82 -12.87 -2.97
N LYS A 29 -0.25 -11.82 -3.55
CA LYS A 29 1.21 -11.57 -3.52
C LYS A 29 1.73 -11.33 -2.10
N LEU A 30 0.95 -10.63 -1.27
CA LEU A 30 1.32 -10.31 0.11
C LEU A 30 0.95 -11.41 1.12
N GLY A 31 0.17 -12.43 0.72
CA GLY A 31 -0.32 -13.46 1.63
C GLY A 31 -1.30 -12.92 2.67
N VAL A 32 -2.19 -12.00 2.27
CA VAL A 32 -3.24 -11.40 3.12
C VAL A 32 -4.62 -11.56 2.50
N THR A 33 -5.67 -11.17 3.21
CA THR A 33 -7.03 -11.15 2.67
C THR A 33 -7.27 -9.91 1.80
N LYS A 34 -8.17 -10.01 0.81
CA LYS A 34 -8.63 -8.83 0.05
C LYS A 34 -9.20 -7.75 0.98
N ALA A 35 -9.90 -8.14 2.04
CA ALA A 35 -10.47 -7.23 3.01
C ALA A 35 -9.38 -6.37 3.70
N ALA A 36 -8.22 -6.94 4.00
CA ALA A 36 -7.09 -6.18 4.54
C ALA A 36 -6.60 -5.10 3.55
N VAL A 37 -6.41 -5.46 2.28
CA VAL A 37 -6.02 -4.50 1.23
C VAL A 37 -7.10 -3.42 1.05
N SER A 38 -8.37 -3.80 1.03
CA SER A 38 -9.50 -2.88 0.94
C SER A 38 -9.50 -1.87 2.07
N TYR A 39 -9.19 -2.31 3.30
CA TYR A 39 -9.09 -1.43 4.46
C TYR A 39 -7.92 -0.44 4.30
N TRP A 40 -6.76 -0.87 3.81
CA TRP A 40 -5.60 0.02 3.59
C TRP A 40 -5.87 1.08 2.53
N VAL A 41 -6.56 0.71 1.45
CA VAL A 41 -6.98 1.65 0.40
C VAL A 41 -7.95 2.69 0.98
N THR A 42 -8.94 2.25 1.75
CA THR A 42 -9.89 3.17 2.41
C THR A 42 -9.23 4.09 3.44
N GLU A 43 -8.26 3.58 4.20
CA GLU A 43 -7.50 4.38 5.17
C GLU A 43 -6.41 5.25 4.51
N GLY A 44 -6.07 4.97 3.25
CA GLY A 44 -4.94 5.58 2.55
C GLY A 44 -3.59 5.25 3.18
N LYS A 45 -3.50 4.21 4.03
CA LYS A 45 -2.27 3.82 4.75
C LYS A 45 -2.10 2.31 4.80
N ILE A 46 -0.86 1.86 4.74
CA ILE A 46 -0.48 0.45 4.77
C ILE A 46 0.33 0.12 6.05
N PRO A 47 0.21 -1.08 6.65
CA PRO A 47 1.08 -1.47 7.76
C PRO A 47 2.56 -1.46 7.37
N ALA A 48 3.44 -0.99 8.26
CA ALA A 48 4.87 -0.84 7.97
C ALA A 48 5.55 -2.15 7.51
N ASN A 49 5.20 -3.28 8.12
CA ASN A 49 5.72 -4.59 7.69
C ASN A 49 5.27 -4.98 6.27
N ARG A 50 4.12 -4.50 5.82
CA ARG A 50 3.62 -4.73 4.46
C ARG A 50 4.23 -3.76 3.46
N ALA A 51 4.52 -2.52 3.86
CA ALA A 51 5.32 -1.60 3.04
C ALA A 51 6.70 -2.18 2.69
N ILE A 52 7.39 -2.79 3.66
CA ILE A 52 8.67 -3.49 3.44
C ILE A 52 8.49 -4.65 2.45
N GLN A 53 7.42 -5.43 2.58
CA GLN A 53 7.13 -6.54 1.68
C GLN A 53 6.83 -6.06 0.25
N VAL A 54 6.14 -4.92 0.10
CA VAL A 54 5.93 -4.26 -1.20
C VAL A 54 7.27 -3.86 -1.82
N GLU A 55 8.16 -3.24 -1.05
CA GLU A 55 9.50 -2.88 -1.55
C GLU A 55 10.27 -4.11 -2.06
N GLN A 56 10.23 -5.22 -1.33
CA GLN A 56 10.86 -6.48 -1.74
C GLN A 56 10.25 -7.06 -3.03
N LEU A 57 8.92 -7.05 -3.15
CA LEU A 57 8.22 -7.59 -4.33
C LEU A 57 8.36 -6.72 -5.58
N THR A 58 8.67 -5.44 -5.41
CA THR A 58 8.88 -4.47 -6.49
C THR A 58 10.35 -4.23 -6.81
N ASP A 59 11.25 -5.01 -6.19
CA ASP A 59 12.71 -4.84 -6.30
C ASP A 59 13.16 -3.39 -6.07
N GLY A 60 12.55 -2.74 -5.08
CA GLY A 60 12.87 -1.37 -4.70
C GLY A 60 12.23 -0.28 -5.56
N ALA A 61 11.38 -0.60 -6.54
CA ALA A 61 10.71 0.41 -7.36
C ALA A 61 9.68 1.23 -6.56
N ILE A 62 9.05 0.63 -5.55
CA ILE A 62 8.25 1.33 -4.55
C ILE A 62 8.97 1.20 -3.20
N LYS A 63 9.51 2.29 -2.65
CA LYS A 63 10.21 2.25 -1.37
C LYS A 63 9.23 2.28 -0.20
N ALA A 64 9.52 1.48 0.83
CA ALA A 64 8.67 1.42 2.01
C ALA A 64 8.58 2.78 2.75
N VAL A 65 9.64 3.59 2.66
CA VAL A 65 9.72 4.94 3.25
C VAL A 65 8.87 5.98 2.52
N ASP A 66 8.51 5.71 1.26
CA ASP A 66 7.69 6.60 0.44
C ASP A 66 6.20 6.30 0.60
N LEU A 67 5.83 5.21 1.29
CA LEU A 67 4.46 4.79 1.51
C LEU A 67 3.88 5.40 2.81
N PRO A 68 2.60 5.82 2.80
CA PRO A 68 1.92 6.26 4.01
C PRO A 68 1.69 5.06 4.95
N ILE A 69 2.36 5.05 6.10
CA ILE A 69 2.33 3.92 7.03
C ILE A 69 1.36 4.12 8.21
N ILE A 70 0.66 3.05 8.58
CA ILE A 70 -0.04 2.97 9.87
C ILE A 70 1.01 2.74 10.97
N LYS A 71 1.18 3.72 11.87
CA LYS A 71 1.96 3.54 13.10
C LYS A 71 1.09 2.80 14.12
N ARG A 72 1.53 1.62 14.55
CA ARG A 72 0.98 0.92 15.72
C ARG A 72 1.85 1.17 16.93
#